data_AF-A0A6B3GYP4-F1
#
_entry.id   AF-A0A6B3GYP4-F1
#
_cell.length_a   1.000
_cell.length_b   1.000
_cell.length_c   1.000
_cell.angle_alpha   90.00
_cell.angle_beta   90.00
_cell.angle_gamma   90.00
#
_symmetry.space_group_name_H-M   'P 1'
#
loop_
_entity.id
_entity.type
_entity.pdbx_description
1 polymer ?
#
loop_
_entity_poly.entity_id
_entity_poly.type
_entity_poly.pdbx_seq_one_letter_code
_entity_poly.pdbx_strand_id
1 'polypeptide(L)'
;SATSATETFRAARDFLLEHREDYERAYTGFRWPRADHFNWALDWFDAIAENNDRTALHIVEEDGRRTEVSFAAMSERSDRTANWLKAQGVREGDRILVMLGNQVELWETALAAMKLRAVVIPATPLL
;
A
#
# COMPACT_ATOMS: atom_id res chain seq x y z
N SER A 1 -9.72 10.17 -23.21
CA SER A 1 -9.40 9.08 -22.27
C SER A 1 -9.74 9.56 -20.87
N ALA A 2 -10.47 8.77 -20.08
CA ALA A 2 -10.70 9.13 -18.67
C ALA A 2 -9.37 9.07 -17.91
N THR A 3 -9.11 10.06 -17.04
CA THR A 3 -7.97 10.06 -16.12
C THR A 3 -8.05 8.84 -15.21
N SER A 4 -6.94 8.13 -15.01
CA SER A 4 -6.93 6.93 -14.17
C SER A 4 -7.14 7.27 -12.68
N ALA A 5 -7.53 6.27 -11.88
CA ALA A 5 -7.64 6.41 -10.43
C ALA A 5 -6.30 6.81 -9.81
N THR A 6 -5.20 6.23 -10.31
CA THR A 6 -3.82 6.60 -9.99
C THR A 6 -3.54 8.08 -10.24
N GLU A 7 -3.81 8.58 -11.44
CA GLU A 7 -3.54 9.98 -11.81
C GLU A 7 -4.38 10.95 -10.98
N THR A 8 -5.65 10.63 -10.74
CA THR A 8 -6.55 11.47 -9.93
C THR A 8 -6.08 11.54 -8.48
N PHE A 9 -5.70 10.41 -7.89
CA PHE A 9 -5.15 10.37 -6.54
C PHE A 9 -3.79 11.09 -6.46
N ARG A 10 -2.91 10.88 -7.45
CA ARG A 10 -1.61 11.54 -7.55
C ARG A 10 -1.75 13.05 -7.59
N ALA A 11 -2.62 13.58 -8.45
CA ALA A 11 -2.87 15.00 -8.56
C ALA A 11 -3.38 15.62 -7.24
N ALA A 12 -4.30 14.93 -6.55
CA ALA A 12 -4.80 15.39 -5.26
C ALA A 12 -3.71 15.43 -4.18
N ARG A 13 -2.85 14.41 -4.12
CA ARG A 13 -1.68 14.36 -3.21
C ARG A 13 -0.67 15.45 -3.55
N ASP A 14 -0.29 15.54 -4.82
CA ASP A 14 0.77 16.43 -5.27
C ASP A 14 0.37 17.89 -5.08
N PHE A 15 -0.92 18.23 -5.24
CA PHE A 15 -1.46 19.54 -4.87
C PHE A 15 -1.21 19.88 -3.39
N LEU A 16 -1.46 18.95 -2.47
CA LEU A 16 -1.20 19.18 -1.03
C LEU A 16 0.29 19.32 -0.73
N LEU A 17 1.15 18.56 -1.42
CA LEU A 17 2.61 18.63 -1.23
C LEU A 17 3.22 19.91 -1.78
N GLU A 18 2.70 20.40 -2.90
CA GLU A 18 3.07 21.69 -3.50
C GLU A 18 2.71 22.85 -2.58
N HIS A 19 1.54 22.80 -1.94
CA HIS A 19 1.02 23.87 -1.08
C HIS A 19 1.22 23.60 0.43
N ARG A 20 2.14 22.70 0.80
CA ARG A 20 2.30 22.24 2.20
C ARG A 20 2.64 23.34 3.21
N GLU A 21 3.12 24.49 2.75
CA GLU A 21 3.47 25.68 3.56
C GLU A 21 2.41 26.80 3.44
N ASP A 22 1.37 26.63 2.61
CA ASP A 22 0.28 27.58 2.39
C ASP A 22 -1.06 26.89 2.72
N TYR A 23 -1.44 26.97 3.99
CA TYR A 23 -2.64 26.30 4.51
C TYR A 23 -3.92 26.75 3.80
N GLU A 24 -4.10 28.06 3.58
CA GLU A 24 -5.31 28.61 2.96
C GLU A 24 -5.49 28.06 1.54
N ARG A 25 -4.40 28.03 0.76
CA ARG A 25 -4.45 27.52 -0.61
C ARG A 25 -4.61 26.00 -0.66
N ALA A 26 -3.94 25.27 0.24
CA ALA A 26 -4.13 23.83 0.39
C ALA A 26 -5.59 23.50 0.74
N TYR A 27 -6.18 24.21 1.70
CA TYR A 27 -7.55 23.97 2.16
C TYR A 27 -8.60 24.32 1.09
N THR A 28 -8.49 25.50 0.49
CA THR A 28 -9.50 25.99 -0.48
C THR A 28 -9.42 25.28 -1.83
N GLY A 29 -8.20 24.94 -2.29
CA GLY A 29 -7.97 24.35 -3.61
C GLY A 29 -8.04 22.82 -3.64
N PHE A 30 -7.85 22.14 -2.50
CA PHE A 30 -7.87 20.68 -2.48
C PHE A 30 -9.23 20.11 -2.91
N ARG A 31 -9.18 19.07 -3.72
CA ARG A 31 -10.35 18.29 -4.13
C ARG A 31 -10.06 16.82 -3.89
N TRP A 32 -10.95 16.17 -3.14
CA TRP A 32 -10.88 14.74 -2.93
C TRP A 32 -10.92 14.01 -4.28
N PRO A 33 -10.03 13.03 -4.54
CA PRO A 33 -10.12 12.21 -5.73
C PRO A 33 -11.43 11.41 -5.71
N ARG A 34 -12.18 11.43 -6.82
CA ARG A 34 -13.51 10.80 -6.96
C ARG A 34 -13.51 9.76 -8.08
N ALA A 35 -12.61 8.77 -7.97
CA ALA A 35 -12.65 7.61 -8.87
C ALA A 35 -13.82 6.68 -8.47
N ASP A 36 -14.46 6.04 -9.45
CA ASP A 36 -15.53 5.06 -9.19
C ASP A 36 -15.02 3.85 -8.38
N HIS A 37 -13.76 3.47 -8.64
CA HIS A 37 -13.05 2.41 -7.93
C HIS A 37 -11.63 2.85 -7.62
N PHE A 38 -11.14 2.44 -6.45
CA PHE A 38 -9.77 2.65 -6.03
C PHE A 38 -9.32 1.53 -5.09
N ASN A 39 -8.17 0.93 -5.38
CA ASN A 39 -7.46 -0.03 -4.56
C ASN A 39 -6.06 0.52 -4.30
N TRP A 40 -5.75 0.81 -3.03
CA TRP A 40 -4.48 1.44 -2.69
C TRP A 40 -3.24 0.61 -3.10
N ALA A 41 -3.31 -0.72 -3.05
CA ALA A 41 -2.18 -1.56 -3.44
C ALA A 41 -1.98 -1.54 -4.97
N LEU A 42 -3.05 -1.59 -5.76
CA LEU A 42 -2.97 -1.64 -7.23
C LEU A 42 -2.80 -0.25 -7.85
N ASP A 43 -3.68 0.70 -7.49
CA ASP A 43 -3.79 2.01 -8.12
C ASP A 43 -2.75 3.01 -7.58
N TRP A 44 -2.10 2.73 -6.46
CA TRP A 44 -1.08 3.62 -5.91
C TRP A 44 0.26 2.93 -5.70
N PHE A 45 0.31 1.87 -4.89
CA PHE A 45 1.58 1.23 -4.55
C PHE A 45 2.24 0.57 -5.78
N ASP A 46 1.53 -0.29 -6.51
CA ASP A 46 2.08 -0.98 -7.68
C ASP A 46 2.41 0.01 -8.81
N ALA A 47 1.60 1.05 -8.99
CA ALA A 47 1.89 2.14 -9.93
C ALA A 47 3.16 2.94 -9.58
N ILE A 48 3.55 3.00 -8.30
CA ILE A 48 4.85 3.55 -7.88
C ILE A 48 5.96 2.50 -8.00
N ALA A 49 5.64 1.22 -7.84
CA ALA A 49 6.58 0.12 -7.83
C ALA A 49 7.11 -0.28 -9.20
N GLU A 50 6.37 0.04 -10.27
CA GLU A 50 6.78 -0.22 -11.64
C GLU A 50 8.18 0.36 -11.91
N ASN A 51 9.14 -0.55 -12.18
CA ASN A 51 10.55 -0.24 -12.44
C ASN A 51 11.21 0.66 -11.36
N ASN A 52 10.82 0.49 -10.10
CA ASN A 52 11.30 1.32 -8.99
C ASN A 52 12.09 0.51 -7.95
N ASP A 53 13.41 0.55 -8.08
CA ASP A 53 14.35 -0.13 -7.19
C ASP A 53 14.65 0.63 -5.89
N ARG A 54 14.01 1.80 -5.65
CA ARG A 54 14.19 2.52 -4.39
C ARG A 54 13.60 1.75 -3.21
N THR A 55 14.23 1.87 -2.05
CA THR A 55 13.74 1.27 -0.80
C THR A 55 12.32 1.76 -0.47
N ALA A 56 11.38 0.82 -0.37
CA ALA A 56 10.00 1.04 0.07
C ALA A 56 9.82 0.73 1.56
N LEU A 57 10.52 -0.31 2.02
CA LEU A 57 10.49 -0.80 3.39
C LEU A 57 11.91 -0.86 3.92
N HIS A 58 12.15 -0.24 5.08
CA HIS A 58 13.41 -0.29 5.80
C HIS A 58 13.09 -0.66 7.26
N ILE A 59 13.41 -1.88 7.65
CA ILE A 59 13.27 -2.38 9.03
C ILE A 59 14.65 -2.37 9.67
N VAL A 60 14.72 -1.79 10.88
CA VAL A 60 15.92 -1.76 11.71
C VAL A 60 15.60 -2.47 13.01
N GLU A 61 16.36 -3.51 13.32
CA GLU A 61 16.24 -4.31 14.53
C GLU A 61 17.02 -3.69 15.69
N GLU A 62 16.75 -4.14 16.92
CA GLU A 62 17.45 -3.66 18.13
C GLU A 62 18.96 -3.93 18.09
N ASP A 63 19.38 -5.04 17.46
CA ASP A 63 20.79 -5.40 17.26
C ASP A 63 21.48 -4.59 16.13
N GLY A 64 20.74 -3.68 15.49
CA GLY A 64 21.22 -2.85 14.38
C GLY A 64 21.17 -3.54 13.02
N ARG A 65 20.71 -4.79 12.92
CA ARG A 65 20.47 -5.47 11.64
C ARG A 65 19.41 -4.69 10.85
N ARG A 66 19.63 -4.60 9.53
CA ARG A 66 18.75 -3.87 8.62
C ARG A 66 18.20 -4.79 7.56
N THR A 67 16.94 -4.59 7.22
CA THR A 67 16.29 -5.22 6.08
C THR A 67 15.68 -4.12 5.22
N GLU A 68 16.16 -4.01 4.00
CA GLU A 68 15.66 -3.08 3.00
C GLU A 68 15.02 -3.85 1.85
N VAL A 69 13.82 -3.44 1.44
CA VAL A 69 13.11 -4.03 0.30
C VAL A 69 12.65 -2.91 -0.62
N SER A 70 12.94 -3.04 -1.92
CA SER A 70 12.54 -2.05 -2.92
C SER A 70 11.04 -2.05 -3.19
N PHE A 71 10.51 -0.99 -3.79
CA PHE A 71 9.11 -0.97 -4.22
C PHE A 71 8.81 -2.11 -5.20
N ALA A 72 9.65 -2.29 -6.23
CA ALA A 72 9.50 -3.37 -7.20
C ALA A 72 9.46 -4.76 -6.53
N ALA A 73 10.38 -5.02 -5.59
CA ALA A 73 10.43 -6.29 -4.87
C ALA A 73 9.21 -6.48 -3.94
N MET A 74 8.74 -5.43 -3.26
CA MET A 74 7.52 -5.50 -2.43
C MET A 74 6.26 -5.79 -3.27
N SER A 75 6.14 -5.18 -4.45
CA SER A 75 5.04 -5.46 -5.38
C SER A 75 5.06 -6.93 -5.80
N GLU A 76 6.19 -7.42 -6.29
CA GLU A 76 6.34 -8.81 -6.76
C GLU A 76 6.05 -9.83 -5.64
N ARG A 77 6.60 -9.59 -4.44
CA ARG A 77 6.41 -10.47 -3.28
C ARG A 77 4.94 -10.49 -2.83
N SER A 78 4.29 -9.33 -2.76
CA SER A 78 2.87 -9.25 -2.43
C SER A 78 1.96 -9.87 -3.50
N ASP A 79 2.32 -9.83 -4.79
CA ASP A 79 1.60 -10.53 -5.85
C ASP A 79 1.65 -12.04 -5.68
N ARG A 80 2.82 -12.59 -5.32
CA ARG A 80 2.94 -14.02 -5.01
C ARG A 80 2.08 -14.41 -3.81
N THR A 81 2.11 -13.61 -2.76
CA THR A 81 1.29 -13.83 -1.55
C THR A 81 -0.21 -13.71 -1.86
N ALA A 82 -0.63 -12.75 -2.67
CA ALA A 82 -2.03 -12.60 -3.10
C ALA A 82 -2.51 -13.83 -3.88
N ASN A 83 -1.71 -14.31 -4.84
CA ASN A 83 -2.04 -15.51 -5.60
C ASN A 83 -2.12 -16.76 -4.71
N TRP A 84 -1.21 -16.88 -3.73
CA TRP A 84 -1.25 -17.98 -2.77
C TRP A 84 -2.50 -17.92 -1.89
N LEU A 85 -2.84 -16.77 -1.31
CA LEU A 85 -4.06 -16.58 -0.51
C LEU A 85 -5.33 -16.88 -1.31
N LYS A 86 -5.39 -16.43 -2.57
CA LYS A 86 -6.48 -16.76 -3.49
C LYS A 86 -6.58 -18.27 -3.73
N ALA A 87 -5.45 -18.97 -3.87
CA ALA A 87 -5.42 -20.42 -3.99
C ALA A 87 -5.87 -21.15 -2.71
N GLN A 88 -5.69 -20.53 -1.53
CA GLN A 88 -6.25 -21.02 -0.26
C GLN A 88 -7.76 -20.71 -0.10
N GLY A 89 -8.38 -20.04 -1.08
CA GLY A 89 -9.81 -19.78 -1.10
C GLY A 89 -10.24 -18.41 -0.58
N VAL A 90 -9.30 -17.50 -0.28
CA VAL A 90 -9.61 -16.11 0.10
C VAL A 90 -10.32 -15.40 -1.05
N ARG A 91 -11.42 -14.72 -0.73
CA ARG A 91 -12.25 -13.95 -1.65
C ARG A 91 -12.36 -12.49 -1.20
N GLU A 92 -12.86 -11.67 -2.11
CA GLU A 92 -13.25 -10.30 -1.79
C GLU A 92 -14.20 -10.28 -0.57
N GLY A 93 -13.92 -9.39 0.38
CA GLY A 93 -14.71 -9.21 1.60
C GLY A 93 -14.41 -10.21 2.73
N ASP A 94 -13.61 -11.26 2.48
CA ASP A 94 -13.14 -12.14 3.55
C ASP A 94 -12.24 -11.38 4.53
N ARG A 95 -12.27 -11.79 5.80
CA ARG A 95 -11.46 -11.18 6.86
C ARG A 95 -10.23 -12.03 7.12
N ILE A 96 -9.06 -11.40 7.15
CA ILE A 96 -7.79 -12.06 7.46
C ILE A 96 -7.25 -11.46 8.75
N LEU A 97 -7.19 -12.29 9.79
CA LEU A 97 -6.47 -11.93 11.02
C LEU A 97 -4.97 -12.04 10.76
N VAL A 98 -4.23 -10.95 10.97
CA VAL A 98 -2.78 -10.91 10.80
C VAL A 98 -2.12 -10.68 12.15
N MET A 99 -1.39 -11.69 12.63
CA MET A 99 -0.63 -11.67 13.88
C MET A 99 0.85 -11.87 13.57
N LEU A 100 1.49 -10.81 13.07
CA LEU A 100 2.92 -10.81 12.74
C LEU A 100 3.60 -9.64 13.45
N GLY A 101 4.87 -9.82 13.80
CA GLY A 101 5.71 -8.73 14.31
C GLY A 101 6.04 -7.69 13.24
N ASN A 102 6.90 -6.73 13.57
CA ASN A 102 7.39 -5.75 12.60
C ASN A 102 8.44 -6.37 11.66
N GLN A 103 7.97 -7.14 10.69
CA GLN A 103 8.76 -7.90 9.73
C GLN A 103 8.24 -7.71 8.30
N VAL A 104 8.99 -8.14 7.29
CA VAL A 104 8.64 -7.92 5.87
C VAL A 104 7.31 -8.60 5.52
N GLU A 105 7.07 -9.79 6.06
CA GLU A 105 5.91 -10.62 5.80
C GLU A 105 4.60 -9.94 6.22
N LEU A 106 4.62 -9.06 7.23
CA LEU A 106 3.47 -8.23 7.62
C LEU A 106 3.03 -7.36 6.45
N TRP A 107 3.98 -6.69 5.79
CA TRP A 107 3.72 -5.77 4.69
C TRP A 107 3.35 -6.49 3.41
N GLU A 108 4.00 -7.63 3.11
CA GLU A 108 3.61 -8.49 1.99
C GLU A 108 2.16 -8.97 2.13
N THR A 109 1.79 -9.43 3.33
CA THR A 109 0.45 -9.94 3.64
C THR A 109 -0.59 -8.82 3.57
N ALA A 110 -0.28 -7.64 4.11
CA ALA A 110 -1.17 -6.49 4.05
C ALA A 110 -1.45 -6.04 2.61
N LEU A 111 -0.39 -5.89 1.79
CA LEU A 111 -0.52 -5.55 0.37
C LEU A 111 -1.30 -6.63 -0.38
N ALA A 112 -0.98 -7.91 -0.16
CA ALA A 112 -1.68 -9.02 -0.79
C ALA A 112 -3.19 -9.03 -0.48
N ALA A 113 -3.55 -8.83 0.79
CA ALA A 113 -4.94 -8.75 1.22
C ALA A 113 -5.66 -7.57 0.57
N MET A 114 -5.02 -6.39 0.51
CA MET A 114 -5.56 -5.22 -0.20
C MET A 114 -5.79 -5.52 -1.68
N LYS A 115 -4.84 -6.16 -2.38
CA LYS A 115 -4.97 -6.57 -3.80
C LYS A 115 -6.17 -7.50 -4.01
N LEU A 116 -6.43 -8.41 -3.07
CA LEU A 116 -7.58 -9.30 -3.08
C LEU A 116 -8.90 -8.68 -2.62
N ARG A 117 -8.89 -7.42 -2.16
CA ARG A 117 -10.04 -6.74 -1.53
C ARG A 117 -10.53 -7.49 -0.28
N ALA A 118 -9.61 -8.17 0.41
CA ALA A 118 -9.85 -8.77 1.71
C ALA A 118 -9.66 -7.72 2.82
N VAL A 119 -10.33 -7.93 3.95
CA VAL A 119 -10.27 -7.04 5.11
C VAL A 119 -9.19 -7.54 6.07
N VAL A 120 -8.11 -6.77 6.20
CA VAL A 120 -7.05 -7.05 7.18
C VAL A 120 -7.53 -6.66 8.57
N ILE A 121 -7.44 -7.60 9.51
CA ILE A 121 -7.61 -7.36 10.94
C ILE A 121 -6.24 -7.50 11.60
N PRO A 122 -5.54 -6.39 11.89
CA PRO A 122 -4.26 -6.47 12.60
C PRO A 122 -4.51 -6.88 14.05
N ALA A 123 -3.70 -7.82 14.54
CA ALA A 123 -3.70 -8.23 15.93
C ALA A 123 -2.27 -8.30 16.47
N THR A 124 -2.13 -7.90 17.74
CA THR A 124 -0.85 -7.95 18.45
C THR A 124 -0.56 -9.38 18.90
N PRO A 125 0.69 -9.86 18.76
CA PRO A 125 1.09 -11.16 19.31
C PRO A 125 1.28 -11.16 20.84
N LEU A 126 1.23 -9.99 21.50
CA LEU A 126 1.27 -9.89 22.95
C LEU A 126 -0.06 -10.41 23.56
N LEU A 127 0.00 -11.60 24.15
CA LEU A 127 -0.95 -12.12 25.13
C LEU A 127 -0.33 -12.08 26.53
#